data_AF-A0A1J0ADS3-F1
#
_entry.id   AF-A0A1J0ADS3-F1
#
_cell.length_a   1.000
_cell.length_b   1.000
_cell.length_c   1.000
_cell.angle_alpha   90.00
_cell.angle_beta   90.00
_cell.angle_gamma   90.00
#
_symmetry.space_group_name_H-M   'P 1'
#
loop_
_entity.id
_entity.type
_entity.pdbx_description
1 polymer ?
#
loop_
_entity_poly.entity_id
_entity_poly.type
_entity_poly.pdbx_seq_one_letter_code
_entity_poly.pdbx_strand_id
1 'polypeptide(L)'
;MIDLILAGLLTEPPALLILSQGLFSGQTSPYSDSAQGYRLRLPVEFQPAGAGSWSGPRLPTPTTIYVHTEPMSGSAAAFNVHFKKYKDDPLYTNVTAVNIRGGQGFRAEEVVRPGKSPDDLHRWFLFVYANERAYTVGMTGPLRAFQQGILPPVYGAVINSFEVLPR
;
A
#
# COMPACT_ATOMS: atom_id res chain seq x y z
N MET A 1 0.54 3.86 -57.63
CA MET A 1 1.82 3.94 -56.90
C MET A 1 1.64 5.06 -55.89
N ILE A 2 1.81 4.78 -54.58
CA ILE A 2 1.90 5.72 -53.43
C ILE A 2 0.54 6.34 -53.01
N ASP A 3 0.03 6.30 -51.77
CA ASP A 3 0.44 5.73 -50.47
C ASP A 3 -0.86 5.57 -49.64
N LEU A 4 -1.13 4.41 -49.06
CA LEU A 4 -0.69 3.93 -47.74
C LEU A 4 -1.40 4.62 -46.56
N ILE A 5 -2.25 3.81 -45.94
CA ILE A 5 -2.89 3.94 -44.64
C ILE A 5 -1.88 4.40 -43.58
N LEU A 6 -2.00 5.65 -43.11
CA LEU A 6 -1.41 6.18 -41.88
C LEU A 6 -2.33 7.28 -41.37
N ALA A 7 -2.67 7.41 -40.10
CA ALA A 7 -2.51 6.56 -38.95
C ALA A 7 -3.61 7.03 -38.01
N GLY A 8 -4.41 6.11 -37.49
CA GLY A 8 -5.11 6.34 -36.24
C GLY A 8 -4.05 6.52 -35.15
N LEU A 9 -3.51 7.72 -35.02
CA LEU A 9 -2.72 8.11 -33.86
C LEU A 9 -3.71 8.39 -32.74
N LEU A 10 -4.07 7.28 -32.10
CA LEU A 10 -4.20 7.15 -30.65
C LEU A 10 -3.57 8.36 -29.95
N THR A 11 -4.39 9.33 -29.57
CA THR A 11 -4.03 10.20 -28.47
C THR A 11 -4.01 9.30 -27.25
N GLU A 12 -2.84 8.73 -26.94
CA GLU A 12 -2.61 8.13 -25.64
C GLU A 12 -3.09 9.15 -24.59
N PRO A 13 -3.93 8.75 -23.61
CA PRO A 13 -4.25 9.65 -22.52
C PRO A 13 -2.92 10.12 -21.92
N PRO A 14 -2.80 11.40 -21.52
CA PRO A 14 -1.55 11.96 -21.06
C PRO A 14 -0.96 11.02 -20.00
N ALA A 15 0.29 10.63 -20.21
CA ALA A 15 0.99 9.68 -19.35
C ALA A 15 0.77 10.10 -17.89
N LEU A 16 0.25 9.19 -17.06
CA LEU A 16 -0.06 9.46 -15.66
C LEU A 16 1.15 10.02 -14.88
N LEU A 17 2.36 9.76 -15.38
CA LEU A 17 3.59 10.44 -14.98
C LEU A 17 3.46 11.98 -14.97
N ILE A 18 2.91 12.59 -16.03
CA ILE A 18 2.69 14.05 -16.13
C ILE A 18 1.62 14.51 -15.13
N LEU A 19 0.56 13.73 -14.93
CA LEU A 19 -0.46 14.03 -13.92
C LEU A 19 0.04 13.82 -12.48
N SER A 20 1.00 12.92 -12.28
CA SER A 20 1.54 12.55 -10.96
C SER A 20 2.62 13.47 -10.43
N GLN A 21 3.29 14.24 -11.31
CA GLN A 21 4.38 15.16 -10.95
C GLN A 21 3.95 16.33 -10.04
N GLY A 22 2.69 16.40 -9.61
CA GLY A 22 2.21 17.30 -8.56
C GLY A 22 1.26 16.67 -7.53
N LEU A 23 1.05 15.35 -7.56
CA LEU A 23 0.05 14.70 -6.69
C LEU A 23 0.59 14.22 -5.35
N PHE A 24 1.91 13.97 -5.25
CA PHE A 24 2.55 13.60 -4.00
C PHE A 24 3.77 14.51 -3.78
N SER A 25 3.72 15.33 -2.75
CA SER A 25 4.80 16.24 -2.36
C SER A 25 6.00 15.52 -1.72
N GLY A 26 5.82 14.26 -1.31
CA GLY A 26 6.78 13.52 -0.49
C GLY A 26 6.78 13.96 0.99
N GLN A 27 5.99 14.96 1.37
CA GLN A 27 5.84 15.37 2.76
C GLN A 27 4.93 14.39 3.51
N THR A 28 5.24 14.18 4.79
CA THR A 28 4.44 13.30 5.64
C THR A 28 4.17 13.94 7.00
N SER A 29 2.99 13.68 7.55
CA SER A 29 2.57 14.09 8.88
C SER A 29 2.53 12.88 9.82
N PRO A 30 2.97 13.01 11.08
CA PRO A 30 2.82 11.93 12.06
C PRO A 30 1.34 11.71 12.39
N TYR A 31 0.96 10.44 12.48
CA TYR A 31 -0.33 9.98 13.01
C TYR A 31 -0.07 8.96 14.11
N SER A 32 -0.84 9.06 15.19
CA SER A 32 -0.74 8.15 16.33
C SER A 32 -2.13 7.79 16.79
N ASP A 33 -2.36 6.49 17.00
CA ASP A 33 -3.54 5.96 17.66
C ASP A 33 -3.07 5.18 18.89
N SER A 34 -3.03 5.86 20.03
CA SER A 34 -2.59 5.27 21.30
C SER A 34 -3.57 4.22 21.83
N ALA A 35 -4.87 4.35 21.50
CA ALA A 35 -5.87 3.36 21.90
C ALA A 35 -5.65 2.02 21.19
N GLN A 36 -5.25 2.08 19.91
CA GLN A 36 -4.92 0.88 19.13
C GLN A 36 -3.44 0.47 19.23
N GLY A 37 -2.59 1.35 19.79
CA GLY A 37 -1.19 1.07 20.12
C GLY A 37 -0.22 1.19 18.95
N TYR A 38 -0.45 2.09 18.00
CA TYR A 38 0.45 2.28 16.85
C TYR A 38 0.64 3.76 16.48
N ARG A 39 1.74 4.03 15.75
CA ARG A 39 1.97 5.29 15.06
C ARG A 39 2.58 5.05 13.69
N LEU A 40 2.37 5.97 12.77
CA LEU A 40 3.00 6.00 11.45
C LEU A 40 3.10 7.43 10.93
N ARG A 41 3.72 7.61 9.78
CA ARG A 41 3.69 8.86 9.03
C ARG A 41 2.83 8.67 7.78
N LEU A 42 1.85 9.55 7.60
CA LEU A 42 0.95 9.55 6.45
C LEU A 42 1.39 10.65 5.47
N PRO A 43 1.32 10.41 4.16
CA PRO A 43 1.53 11.49 3.19
C PRO A 43 0.46 12.57 3.39
N VAL A 44 0.85 13.84 3.31
CA VAL A 44 -0.02 14.97 3.67
C VAL A 44 -1.26 15.11 2.77
N GLU A 45 -1.23 14.49 1.60
CA GLU A 45 -2.35 14.46 0.65
C GLU A 45 -3.43 13.45 1.04
N PHE A 46 -3.16 12.56 2.00
CA PHE A 46 -4.13 11.60 2.50
C PHE A 46 -4.99 12.21 3.60
N GLN A 47 -6.29 12.33 3.33
CA GLN A 47 -7.27 12.89 4.26
C GLN A 47 -8.03 11.78 4.99
N PRO A 48 -8.39 11.97 6.27
CA PRO A 48 -9.19 11.00 7.02
C PRO A 48 -10.50 10.65 6.30
N ALA A 49 -10.80 9.36 6.18
CA ALA A 49 -12.00 8.84 5.53
C ALA A 49 -12.81 7.89 6.43
N GLY A 50 -12.34 7.63 7.65
CA GLY A 50 -12.96 6.77 8.64
C GLY A 50 -11.98 6.43 9.76
N ALA A 51 -12.43 5.65 10.74
CA ALA A 51 -11.56 5.16 11.81
C ALA A 51 -10.42 4.32 11.21
N GLY A 52 -9.19 4.79 11.36
CA GLY A 52 -7.99 4.14 10.82
C GLY A 52 -7.96 4.07 9.28
N SER A 53 -8.62 4.99 8.57
CA SER A 53 -8.65 4.99 7.09
C SER A 53 -8.45 6.39 6.53
N TRP A 54 -7.70 6.47 5.43
CA TRP A 54 -7.41 7.71 4.72
C TRP A 54 -7.55 7.53 3.21
N SER A 55 -8.12 8.54 2.57
CA SER A 55 -8.23 8.64 1.11
C SER A 55 -7.23 9.66 0.58
N GLY A 56 -6.42 9.25 -0.38
CA GLY A 56 -5.45 10.10 -1.05
C GLY A 56 -5.93 10.60 -2.41
N PRO A 57 -5.01 11.18 -3.21
CA PRO A 57 -5.27 11.59 -4.57
C PRO A 57 -5.87 10.49 -5.43
N ARG A 58 -6.77 10.87 -6.35
CA ARG A 58 -7.32 9.94 -7.34
C ARG A 58 -6.36 9.80 -8.51
N LEU A 59 -6.03 8.56 -8.84
CA LEU A 59 -5.25 8.18 -10.00
C LEU A 59 -6.14 7.26 -10.84
N PRO A 60 -6.97 7.82 -11.73
CA PRO A 60 -8.34 7.37 -12.08
C PRO A 60 -9.23 6.74 -11.00
N THR A 61 -8.70 5.85 -10.16
CA THR A 61 -9.36 5.25 -9.00
C THR A 61 -8.82 5.85 -7.70
N PRO A 62 -9.56 5.75 -6.58
CA PRO A 62 -9.09 6.23 -5.28
C PRO A 62 -7.81 5.52 -4.84
N THR A 63 -6.87 6.29 -4.29
CA THR A 63 -5.77 5.73 -3.50
C THR A 63 -6.17 5.73 -2.03
N THR A 64 -5.89 4.67 -1.30
CA THR A 64 -6.25 4.58 0.12
C THR A 64 -5.15 3.97 0.96
N ILE A 65 -5.13 4.36 2.23
CA ILE A 65 -4.37 3.71 3.30
C ILE A 65 -5.40 3.38 4.37
N TYR A 66 -5.37 2.16 4.90
CA TYR A 66 -6.14 1.82 6.09
C TYR A 66 -5.31 0.96 7.03
N VAL A 67 -5.62 1.05 8.32
CA VAL A 67 -5.06 0.21 9.38
C VAL A 67 -6.24 -0.51 10.03
N HIS A 68 -6.31 -1.81 9.79
CA HIS A 68 -7.18 -2.68 10.57
C HIS A 68 -6.40 -3.25 11.74
N THR A 69 -7.02 -3.32 12.91
CA THR A 69 -6.40 -3.89 14.10
C THR A 69 -7.34 -4.87 14.77
N GLU A 70 -6.80 -6.03 15.15
CA GLU A 70 -7.55 -7.10 15.79
C GLU A 70 -6.79 -7.63 17.01
N PRO A 71 -7.47 -7.94 18.13
CA PRO A 71 -6.87 -8.71 19.22
C PRO A 71 -6.41 -10.07 18.72
N MET A 72 -5.19 -10.46 19.09
CA MET A 72 -4.59 -11.73 18.71
C MET A 72 -3.63 -12.21 19.81
N SER A 73 -4.12 -13.08 20.69
CA SER A 73 -3.26 -13.75 21.67
C SER A 73 -2.19 -14.57 20.95
N GLY A 74 -0.94 -14.49 21.43
CA GLY A 74 0.19 -15.16 20.78
C GLY A 74 0.62 -14.53 19.44
N SER A 75 0.33 -13.23 19.22
CA SER A 75 0.68 -12.54 17.96
C SER A 75 2.15 -12.72 17.55
N ALA A 76 3.09 -12.70 18.50
CA ALA A 76 4.51 -12.95 18.22
C ALA A 76 4.77 -14.33 17.59
N ALA A 77 4.09 -15.39 18.04
CA ALA A 77 4.19 -16.71 17.43
C ALA A 77 3.47 -16.77 16.07
N ALA A 78 2.35 -16.04 15.94
CA ALA A 78 1.57 -15.97 14.70
C ALA A 78 2.38 -15.37 13.53
N PHE A 79 3.35 -14.48 13.79
CA PHE A 79 4.21 -13.91 12.76
C PHE A 79 4.85 -15.00 11.87
N ASN A 80 5.49 -16.01 12.45
CA ASN A 80 6.18 -17.04 11.67
C ASN A 80 5.22 -17.88 10.82
N VAL A 81 4.05 -18.20 11.38
CA VAL A 81 3.00 -18.97 10.70
C VAL A 81 2.43 -18.19 9.53
N HIS A 82 2.06 -16.92 9.76
CA HIS A 82 1.51 -16.07 8.71
C HIS A 82 2.55 -15.70 7.67
N PHE A 83 3.78 -15.39 8.07
CA PHE A 83 4.85 -15.10 7.11
C PHE A 83 5.06 -16.27 6.16
N LYS A 84 5.15 -17.51 6.68
CA LYS A 84 5.23 -18.71 5.83
C LYS A 84 3.99 -18.88 4.96
N LYS A 85 2.79 -18.76 5.53
CA LYS A 85 1.52 -18.87 4.79
C LYS A 85 1.50 -17.92 3.58
N TYR A 86 1.82 -16.65 3.76
CA TYR A 86 1.80 -15.67 2.68
C TYR A 86 2.90 -15.90 1.64
N LYS A 87 4.07 -16.43 2.05
CA LYS A 87 5.11 -16.83 1.08
C LYS A 87 4.67 -18.00 0.19
N ASP A 88 3.87 -18.89 0.74
CA ASP A 88 3.36 -20.08 0.03
C ASP A 88 2.03 -19.79 -0.71
N ASP A 89 1.44 -18.60 -0.55
CA ASP A 89 0.14 -18.22 -1.13
C ASP A 89 0.32 -17.62 -2.54
N PRO A 90 -0.28 -18.22 -3.58
CA PRO A 90 -0.12 -17.77 -4.97
C PRO A 90 -0.79 -16.41 -5.27
N LEU A 91 -1.55 -15.86 -4.32
CA LEU A 91 -2.17 -14.53 -4.45
C LEU A 91 -1.22 -13.40 -4.06
N TYR A 92 -0.04 -13.71 -3.50
CA TYR A 92 0.91 -12.72 -3.02
C TYR A 92 2.30 -12.90 -3.61
N THR A 93 3.00 -11.77 -3.75
CA THR A 93 4.39 -11.68 -4.18
C THR A 93 5.17 -10.74 -3.27
N ASN A 94 6.50 -10.72 -3.43
CA ASN A 94 7.41 -9.85 -2.69
C ASN A 94 7.25 -9.92 -1.15
N VAL A 95 6.87 -11.10 -0.65
CA VAL A 95 6.63 -11.34 0.78
C VAL A 95 7.95 -11.29 1.54
N THR A 96 8.17 -10.18 2.25
CA THR A 96 9.48 -9.82 2.82
C THR A 96 9.31 -9.35 4.26
N ALA A 97 10.11 -9.89 5.18
CA ALA A 97 10.15 -9.39 6.55
C ALA A 97 10.64 -7.94 6.58
N VAL A 98 10.04 -7.12 7.44
CA VAL A 98 10.42 -5.72 7.64
C VAL A 98 10.68 -5.46 9.12
N ASN A 99 11.65 -4.59 9.40
CA ASN A 99 11.95 -4.22 10.77
C ASN A 99 10.84 -3.27 11.28
N ILE A 100 10.13 -3.68 12.33
CA ILE A 100 9.09 -2.87 12.97
C ILE A 100 9.52 -2.57 14.40
N ARG A 101 9.59 -1.29 14.76
CA ARG A 101 9.88 -0.92 16.14
C ARG A 101 8.74 -1.38 17.05
N GLY A 102 9.07 -2.17 18.07
CA GLY A 102 8.09 -2.68 19.03
C GLY A 102 7.30 -3.90 18.56
N GLY A 103 7.65 -4.53 17.44
CA GLY A 103 6.93 -5.69 16.93
C GLY A 103 7.69 -6.48 15.86
N GLN A 104 7.01 -7.45 15.25
CA GLN A 104 7.49 -8.15 14.06
C GLN A 104 6.54 -7.88 12.91
N GLY A 105 7.05 -7.73 11.69
CA GLY A 105 6.17 -7.52 10.55
C GLY A 105 6.76 -7.98 9.23
N PHE A 106 5.89 -8.12 8.24
CA PHE A 106 6.27 -8.42 6.87
C PHE A 106 5.36 -7.65 5.90
N ARG A 107 5.92 -7.27 4.76
CA ARG A 107 5.15 -6.71 3.65
C ARG A 107 4.81 -7.82 2.66
N ALA A 108 3.68 -7.67 1.97
CA ALA A 108 3.24 -8.53 0.88
C ALA A 108 2.57 -7.68 -0.19
N GLU A 109 2.72 -8.06 -1.45
CA GLU A 109 2.11 -7.38 -2.60
C GLU A 109 1.11 -8.34 -3.25
N GLU A 110 -0.05 -7.87 -3.66
CA GLU A 110 -1.01 -8.70 -4.41
C GLU A 110 -0.38 -9.15 -5.74
N VAL A 111 -0.62 -10.37 -6.21
CA VAL A 111 -0.20 -10.76 -7.56
C VAL A 111 -1.10 -10.08 -8.60
N VAL A 112 -0.47 -9.59 -9.68
CA VAL A 112 -1.21 -9.08 -10.84
C VAL A 112 -1.78 -10.25 -11.63
N ARG A 113 -3.10 -10.47 -11.51
CA ARG A 113 -3.78 -11.56 -12.21
C ARG A 113 -3.95 -11.25 -13.71
N PRO A 114 -3.92 -12.27 -14.59
CA PRO A 114 -4.25 -12.09 -16.00
C PRO A 114 -5.62 -11.43 -16.18
N GLY A 115 -5.74 -10.52 -17.15
CA GLY A 115 -6.98 -9.82 -17.45
C GLY A 115 -7.27 -8.59 -16.57
N LYS A 116 -6.40 -8.24 -15.61
CA LYS A 116 -6.53 -6.95 -14.92
C LYS A 116 -6.27 -5.78 -15.87
N SER A 117 -7.18 -4.80 -15.85
CA SER A 117 -7.02 -3.50 -16.48
C SER A 117 -5.98 -2.66 -15.72
N PRO A 118 -5.25 -1.75 -16.40
CA PRO A 118 -4.39 -0.78 -15.73
C PRO A 118 -5.11 0.08 -14.67
N ASP A 119 -6.43 0.27 -14.78
CA ASP A 119 -7.24 1.00 -13.78
C ASP A 119 -7.71 0.16 -12.59
N ASP A 120 -7.58 -1.17 -12.69
CA ASP A 120 -8.04 -2.05 -11.62
C ASP A 120 -7.23 -1.82 -10.35
N LEU A 121 -7.90 -1.97 -9.21
CA LEU A 121 -7.27 -1.85 -7.91
C LEU A 121 -6.20 -2.92 -7.72
N HIS A 122 -5.04 -2.50 -7.23
CA HIS A 122 -3.95 -3.33 -6.77
C HIS A 122 -3.62 -2.94 -5.33
N ARG A 123 -3.07 -3.88 -4.56
CA ARG A 123 -2.88 -3.70 -3.11
C ARG A 123 -1.50 -4.13 -2.65
N TRP A 124 -0.92 -3.33 -1.77
CA TRP A 124 0.19 -3.70 -0.93
C TRP A 124 -0.30 -3.81 0.52
N PHE A 125 0.34 -4.68 1.28
CA PHE A 125 0.02 -4.94 2.68
C PHE A 125 1.27 -4.87 3.52
N LEU A 126 1.11 -4.36 4.74
CA LEU A 126 2.02 -4.58 5.86
C LEU A 126 1.24 -5.28 6.98
N PHE A 127 1.74 -6.44 7.38
CA PHE A 127 1.24 -7.17 8.53
C PHE A 127 2.20 -6.98 9.69
N VAL A 128 1.70 -6.59 10.86
CA VAL A 128 2.49 -6.40 12.08
C VAL A 128 1.85 -7.17 13.23
N TYR A 129 2.69 -7.78 14.05
CA TYR A 129 2.31 -8.57 15.21
C TYR A 129 3.07 -8.08 16.43
N ALA A 130 2.33 -7.62 17.44
CA ALA A 130 2.88 -7.14 18.71
C ALA A 130 1.76 -7.00 19.74
N ASN A 131 2.11 -6.92 21.03
CA ASN A 131 1.18 -6.53 22.12
C ASN A 131 -0.18 -7.24 22.09
N GLU A 132 -0.19 -8.54 21.79
CA GLU A 132 -1.40 -9.37 21.62
C GLU A 132 -2.39 -8.83 20.58
N ARG A 133 -1.85 -8.26 19.50
CA ARG A 133 -2.60 -7.71 18.38
C ARG A 133 -1.94 -8.06 17.06
N ALA A 134 -2.78 -8.11 16.03
CA ALA A 134 -2.36 -8.02 14.65
C ALA A 134 -2.82 -6.69 14.05
N TYR A 135 -1.95 -6.08 13.27
CA TYR A 135 -2.20 -4.87 12.50
C TYR A 135 -2.07 -5.21 11.03
N THR A 136 -3.08 -4.86 10.25
CA THR A 136 -3.04 -4.96 8.79
C THR A 136 -3.12 -3.56 8.23
N VAL A 137 -2.00 -3.08 7.68
CA VAL A 137 -1.97 -1.83 6.91
C VAL A 137 -2.18 -2.18 5.45
N GLY A 138 -3.34 -1.82 4.91
CA GLY A 138 -3.62 -1.98 3.48
C GLY A 138 -3.43 -0.68 2.73
N MET A 139 -2.75 -0.75 1.60
CA MET A 139 -2.48 0.38 0.73
C MET A 139 -2.98 0.03 -0.67
N THR A 140 -3.90 0.83 -1.21
CA THR A 140 -4.60 0.51 -2.46
C THR A 140 -4.51 1.65 -3.46
N GLY A 141 -4.46 1.30 -4.74
CA GLY A 141 -4.50 2.25 -5.85
C GLY A 141 -4.61 1.52 -7.18
N PRO A 142 -4.64 2.23 -8.32
CA PRO A 142 -4.72 1.59 -9.64
C PRO A 142 -3.41 0.84 -9.96
N LEU A 143 -3.52 -0.30 -10.63
CA LEU A 143 -2.37 -1.11 -11.05
C LEU A 143 -1.30 -0.30 -11.79
N ARG A 144 -1.72 0.56 -12.72
CA ARG A 144 -0.82 1.43 -13.50
C ARG A 144 0.10 2.30 -12.62
N ALA A 145 -0.38 2.79 -11.47
CA ALA A 145 0.41 3.66 -10.60
C ALA A 145 1.47 2.89 -9.80
N PHE A 146 1.25 1.59 -9.56
CA PHE A 146 2.29 0.69 -9.06
C PHE A 146 3.34 0.42 -10.13
N GLN A 147 2.90 0.06 -11.34
CA GLN A 147 3.80 -0.28 -12.46
C GLN A 147 4.67 0.91 -12.92
N GLN A 148 4.15 2.14 -12.84
CA GLN A 148 4.87 3.36 -13.18
C GLN A 148 5.74 3.90 -12.02
N GLY A 149 5.80 3.22 -10.88
CA GLY A 149 6.64 3.62 -9.75
C GLY A 149 6.15 4.85 -8.98
N ILE A 150 4.88 5.24 -9.13
CA ILE A 150 4.30 6.42 -8.46
C ILE A 150 3.96 6.09 -6.99
N LEU A 151 3.22 5.01 -6.75
CA LEU A 151 2.78 4.61 -5.41
C LEU A 151 3.81 3.85 -4.56
N PRO A 152 4.71 3.02 -5.12
CA PRO A 152 5.72 2.29 -4.35
C PRO A 152 6.57 3.15 -3.40
N PRO A 153 7.12 4.33 -3.79
CA PRO A 153 7.86 5.17 -2.85
C PRO A 153 6.98 5.76 -1.74
N VAL A 154 5.73 6.14 -2.06
CA VAL A 154 4.77 6.69 -1.10
C VAL A 154 4.42 5.64 -0.03
N TYR A 155 4.06 4.44 -0.46
CA TYR A 155 3.70 3.33 0.44
C TYR A 155 4.90 2.74 1.16
N GLY A 156 6.08 2.72 0.52
CA GLY A 156 7.33 2.37 1.19
C GLY A 156 7.63 3.29 2.37
N ALA A 157 7.43 4.61 2.22
CA ALA A 157 7.60 5.56 3.32
C ALA A 157 6.63 5.31 4.48
N VAL A 158 5.37 4.99 4.17
CA VAL A 158 4.36 4.61 5.18
C VAL A 158 4.81 3.37 5.95
N ILE A 159 5.17 2.29 5.23
CA ILE A 159 5.63 1.02 5.82
C ILE A 159 6.84 1.26 6.75
N ASN A 160 7.84 2.00 6.27
CA ASN A 160 9.09 2.26 7.01
C ASN A 160 8.88 3.14 8.25
N SER A 161 7.77 3.85 8.33
CA SER A 161 7.44 4.72 9.45
C SER A 161 6.55 4.07 10.51
N PHE A 162 6.02 2.87 10.25
CA PHE A 162 5.10 2.20 11.15
C PHE A 162 5.83 1.71 12.40
N GLU A 163 5.27 2.03 13.56
CA GLU A 163 5.80 1.61 14.85
C GLU A 163 4.68 1.22 15.80
N VAL A 164 4.96 0.22 16.62
CA VAL A 164 4.09 -0.20 17.72
C VAL A 164 4.46 0.59 18.97
N LEU A 165 3.45 1.14 19.63
CA LEU A 165 3.63 1.88 20.87
C LEU A 165 3.74 0.91 22.06
N PRO A 166 4.58 1.20 23.06
CA PRO A 166 4.58 0.47 24.32
C PRO A 166 3.18 0.52 24.97
N ARG A 167 2.80 -0.57 25.63
CA ARG A 167 1.63 -0.60 26.52
C ARG A 167 2.04 -0.30 27.95
#